data_AF-A0A815EQN2-F1
#
_entry.id   AF-A0A815EQN2-F1
#
_cell.length_a   1.000
_cell.length_b   1.000
_cell.length_c   1.000
_cell.angle_alpha   90.00
_cell.angle_beta   90.00
_cell.angle_gamma   90.00
#
_symmetry.space_group_name_H-M   'P 1'
#
loop_
_entity.id
_entity.type
_entity.pdbx_description
1 polymer ?
#
loop_
_entity_poly.entity_id
_entity_poly.type
_entity_poly.pdbx_seq_one_letter_code
_entity_poly.pdbx_strand_id
1 'polypeptide(L)'
;MMDQLKSEYIDLLKALEEKLKPFSCLWPSKIPDFRKEDAEQIKIIVPGIDSSDLLYYDVQLLIDDLQNCSSIRDVMVLFSQHNYQKSYSRLYRVYVFIYTLPVTVASNEKAFSRLKLIKNYLRSKIFDERLMDLILCSSEKDLVDSLNLDELVTTWNTKPRRFLV
;
A
#
# COMPACT_ATOMS: atom_id res chain seq x y z
N MET A 1 8.95 21.55 7.58
CA MET A 1 8.84 20.16 8.07
C MET A 1 7.49 19.52 7.75
N MET A 2 6.35 19.81 8.41
CA MET A 2 5.05 19.16 8.03
C MET A 2 4.59 19.52 6.60
N ASP A 3 4.68 20.79 6.20
CA ASP A 3 4.29 21.21 4.85
C ASP A 3 5.27 20.69 3.79
N GLN A 4 6.54 20.51 4.16
CA GLN A 4 7.55 19.88 3.31
C GLN A 4 7.28 18.39 3.13
N LEU A 5 6.98 17.66 4.22
CA LEU A 5 6.63 16.24 4.17
C LEU A 5 5.34 15.99 3.39
N LYS A 6 4.37 16.91 3.49
CA LYS A 6 3.16 16.91 2.66
C LYS A 6 3.49 17.16 1.19
N SER A 7 4.38 18.10 0.88
CA SER A 7 4.79 18.37 -0.50
C SER A 7 5.48 17.16 -1.12
N GLU A 8 6.50 16.62 -0.44
CA GLU A 8 7.23 15.42 -0.88
C GLU A 8 6.28 14.23 -1.06
N TYR A 9 5.31 14.07 -0.15
CA TYR A 9 4.29 13.03 -0.26
C TYR A 9 3.33 13.24 -1.44
N ILE A 10 2.87 14.47 -1.69
CA ILE A 10 2.03 14.79 -2.85
C ILE A 10 2.80 14.49 -4.15
N ASP A 11 4.09 14.80 -4.19
CA ASP A 11 4.93 14.53 -5.35
C ASP A 11 5.14 13.03 -5.56
N LEU A 12 5.32 12.26 -4.47
CA LEU A 12 5.34 10.79 -4.52
C LEU A 12 4.00 10.21 -4.99
N LEU A 13 2.87 10.74 -4.50
CA LEU A 13 1.54 10.30 -4.94
C LEU A 13 1.33 10.56 -6.42
N LYS A 14 1.68 11.75 -6.92
CA LYS A 14 1.59 12.06 -8.35
C LYS A 14 2.46 11.11 -9.16
N ALA A 15 3.71 10.89 -8.75
CA ALA A 15 4.61 9.96 -9.43
C ALA A 15 4.08 8.52 -9.42
N LEU A 16 3.42 8.11 -8.32
CA LEU A 16 2.80 6.80 -8.21
C LEU A 16 1.55 6.70 -9.10
N GLU A 17 0.67 7.70 -9.09
CA GLU A 17 -0.50 7.76 -9.99
C GLU A 17 -0.08 7.68 -11.46
N GLU A 18 0.98 8.38 -11.86
CA GLU A 18 1.53 8.27 -13.23
C GLU A 18 1.99 6.87 -13.57
N LYS A 19 2.71 6.22 -12.64
CA LYS A 19 3.14 4.82 -12.80
C LYS A 19 1.97 3.83 -12.77
N LEU A 20 0.84 4.21 -12.18
CA LEU A 20 -0.35 3.37 -12.08
C LEU A 20 -1.35 3.54 -13.22
N LYS A 21 -1.21 4.60 -14.05
CA LYS A 21 -2.04 4.81 -15.26
C LYS A 21 -2.25 3.52 -16.10
N PRO A 22 -1.21 2.68 -16.33
CA PRO A 22 -1.35 1.45 -17.10
C PRO A 22 -2.30 0.40 -16.50
N PHE A 23 -2.54 0.43 -15.18
CA PHE A 23 -3.46 -0.54 -14.55
C PHE A 23 -4.92 -0.11 -14.63
N SER A 24 -5.22 1.11 -15.09
CA SER A 24 -6.59 1.64 -15.12
C SER A 24 -7.55 0.82 -16.01
N CYS A 25 -7.02 0.07 -16.98
CA CYS A 25 -7.77 -0.84 -17.84
C CYS A 25 -8.18 -2.15 -17.12
N LEU A 26 -7.63 -2.47 -15.94
CA LEU A 26 -7.94 -3.69 -15.18
C LEU A 26 -9.12 -3.52 -14.21
N TRP A 27 -9.74 -2.34 -14.22
CA TRP A 27 -10.98 -2.12 -13.48
C TRP A 27 -12.11 -2.87 -14.16
N PRO A 28 -13.02 -3.54 -13.42
CA PRO A 28 -14.15 -4.26 -14.00
C PRO A 28 -14.95 -3.49 -15.06
N SER A 29 -15.11 -2.18 -14.89
CA SER A 29 -15.82 -1.32 -15.83
C SER A 29 -15.07 -1.00 -17.12
N LYS A 30 -13.73 -1.16 -17.14
CA LYS A 30 -12.85 -0.85 -18.28
C LYS A 30 -12.14 -2.06 -18.86
N ILE A 31 -12.31 -3.23 -18.23
CA ILE A 31 -11.70 -4.48 -18.67
C ILE A 31 -12.12 -4.93 -20.08
N PRO A 32 -13.34 -4.61 -20.58
CA PRO A 32 -13.70 -4.90 -21.97
C PRO A 32 -12.76 -4.27 -23.01
N ASP A 33 -12.15 -3.13 -22.67
CA ASP A 33 -11.27 -2.37 -23.56
C ASP A 33 -9.79 -2.81 -23.47
N PHE A 34 -9.49 -3.88 -22.73
CA PHE A 34 -8.10 -4.32 -22.48
C PHE A 34 -7.39 -4.78 -23.76
N ARG A 35 -6.25 -4.15 -24.08
CA ARG A 35 -5.46 -4.43 -25.29
C ARG A 35 -4.16 -5.15 -24.98
N LYS A 36 -3.51 -5.63 -26.05
CA LYS A 36 -2.18 -6.23 -25.96
C LYS A 36 -1.12 -5.23 -25.49
N GLU A 37 -1.22 -3.97 -25.91
CA GLU A 37 -0.29 -2.92 -25.48
C GLU A 37 -0.35 -2.72 -23.95
N ASP A 38 -1.53 -2.82 -23.34
CA ASP A 38 -1.69 -2.71 -21.89
C ASP A 38 -0.98 -3.84 -21.15
N ALA A 39 -1.06 -5.07 -21.68
CA ALA A 39 -0.37 -6.23 -21.12
C ALA A 39 1.16 -6.09 -21.17
N GLU A 40 1.70 -5.44 -22.21
CA GLU A 40 3.12 -5.11 -22.30
C GLU A 40 3.54 -4.10 -21.24
N GLN A 41 2.74 -3.05 -21.03
CA GLN A 41 3.00 -2.05 -19.99
C GLN A 41 2.95 -2.68 -18.58
N ILE A 42 1.96 -3.55 -18.32
CA ILE A 42 1.82 -4.25 -17.04
C ILE A 42 3.02 -5.17 -16.78
N LYS A 43 3.52 -5.86 -17.81
CA LYS A 43 4.70 -6.73 -17.69
C LYS A 43 5.96 -5.97 -17.24
N ILE A 44 6.13 -4.72 -17.68
CA ILE A 44 7.27 -3.88 -17.28
C ILE A 44 7.21 -3.55 -15.78
N ILE A 45 6.00 -3.36 -15.23
CA ILE A 45 5.80 -2.87 -13.87
C ILE A 45 5.71 -4.02 -12.86
N VAL A 46 5.01 -5.10 -13.20
CA VAL A 46 4.77 -6.21 -12.29
C VAL A 46 5.88 -7.26 -12.40
N PRO A 47 6.68 -7.47 -11.35
CA PRO A 47 7.80 -8.40 -11.41
C PRO A 47 7.32 -9.86 -11.49
N GLY A 48 7.95 -10.63 -12.38
CA GLY A 48 7.72 -12.07 -12.53
C GLY A 48 6.55 -12.46 -13.44
N ILE A 49 6.16 -11.60 -14.37
CA ILE A 49 5.30 -11.95 -15.51
C ILE A 49 6.18 -12.35 -16.70
N ASP A 50 6.11 -13.62 -17.08
CA ASP A 50 6.99 -14.18 -18.13
C ASP A 50 6.56 -13.75 -19.54
N SER A 51 5.24 -13.69 -19.81
CA SER A 51 4.70 -13.40 -21.14
C SER A 51 3.47 -12.48 -21.08
N SER A 52 3.54 -11.36 -21.81
CA SER A 52 2.43 -10.40 -21.94
C SER A 52 1.27 -10.96 -22.76
N ASP A 53 1.53 -11.74 -23.81
CA ASP A 53 0.48 -12.39 -24.61
C ASP A 53 -0.39 -13.33 -23.77
N LEU A 54 0.23 -14.14 -22.90
CA LEU A 54 -0.50 -15.05 -22.03
C LEU A 54 -1.36 -14.29 -21.00
N LEU A 55 -0.86 -13.16 -20.49
CA LEU A 55 -1.66 -12.29 -19.63
C LEU A 55 -2.88 -11.74 -20.39
N TYR A 56 -2.70 -11.31 -21.64
CA TYR A 56 -3.80 -10.84 -22.47
C TYR A 56 -4.87 -11.92 -22.70
N TYR A 57 -4.45 -13.15 -22.99
CA TYR A 57 -5.39 -14.27 -23.13
C TYR A 57 -6.08 -14.62 -21.80
N ASP A 58 -5.37 -14.61 -20.67
CA ASP A 58 -5.96 -14.83 -19.35
C ASP A 58 -7.08 -13.81 -19.06
N VAL A 59 -6.85 -12.54 -19.38
CA VAL A 59 -7.86 -11.48 -19.22
C VAL A 59 -9.05 -11.69 -20.15
N GLN A 60 -8.80 -12.02 -21.43
CA GLN A 60 -9.89 -12.24 -22.38
C GLN A 60 -10.75 -13.47 -22.06
N LEU A 61 -10.16 -14.53 -21.52
CA LEU A 61 -10.90 -15.72 -21.11
C LEU A 61 -11.83 -15.45 -19.92
N LEU A 62 -11.47 -14.52 -19.04
CA LEU A 62 -12.21 -14.18 -17.82
C LEU A 62 -12.97 -12.86 -17.93
N ILE A 63 -13.05 -12.26 -19.12
CA ILE A 63 -13.59 -10.90 -19.28
C ILE A 63 -15.02 -10.79 -18.78
N ASP A 64 -15.83 -11.83 -19.03
CA ASP A 64 -17.23 -11.89 -18.61
C ASP A 64 -17.38 -12.00 -17.09
N ASP A 65 -16.53 -12.80 -16.44
CA ASP A 65 -16.53 -12.94 -14.99
C ASP A 65 -16.03 -11.67 -14.30
N LEU A 66 -15.03 -11.01 -14.90
CA LEU A 66 -14.41 -9.81 -14.37
C LEU A 66 -15.29 -8.58 -14.52
N GLN A 67 -15.98 -8.40 -15.66
CA GLN A 67 -16.87 -7.25 -15.87
C GLN A 67 -18.08 -7.25 -14.93
N ASN A 68 -18.49 -8.44 -14.46
CA ASN A 68 -19.60 -8.60 -13.52
C ASN A 68 -19.23 -8.17 -12.08
N CYS A 69 -17.94 -7.95 -11.79
CA CYS A 69 -17.49 -7.48 -10.50
C CYS A 69 -17.74 -5.97 -10.34
N SER A 70 -18.19 -5.53 -9.15
CA SER A 70 -18.39 -4.08 -8.90
C SER A 70 -17.10 -3.36 -8.48
N SER A 71 -16.15 -4.11 -7.94
CA SER A 71 -14.89 -3.58 -7.42
C SER A 71 -13.74 -4.58 -7.57
N ILE A 72 -12.50 -4.09 -7.45
CA ILE A 72 -11.29 -4.94 -7.42
C ILE A 72 -11.33 -5.93 -6.25
N ARG A 73 -11.97 -5.55 -5.13
CA ARG A 73 -12.17 -6.47 -4.00
C ARG A 73 -13.01 -7.68 -4.42
N ASP A 74 -14.07 -7.46 -5.19
CA ASP A 74 -14.93 -8.55 -5.65
C ASP A 74 -14.19 -9.49 -6.60
N VAL A 75 -13.29 -8.95 -7.44
CA VAL A 75 -12.38 -9.75 -8.26
C VAL A 75 -11.53 -10.66 -7.37
N MET A 76 -10.94 -10.14 -6.28
CA MET A 76 -10.14 -10.96 -5.36
C MET A 76 -10.96 -12.05 -4.65
N VAL A 77 -12.23 -11.77 -4.35
CA VAL A 77 -13.17 -12.76 -3.79
C VAL A 77 -13.48 -13.85 -4.83
N LEU A 78 -13.73 -13.48 -6.09
CA LEU A 78 -13.98 -14.41 -7.20
C LEU A 78 -12.79 -15.36 -7.39
N PHE A 79 -11.57 -14.85 -7.39
CA PHE A 79 -10.35 -15.68 -7.51
C PHE A 79 -10.22 -16.70 -6.38
N SER A 80 -10.68 -16.33 -5.18
CA SER A 80 -10.63 -17.20 -4.00
C SER A 80 -11.76 -18.24 -4.01
N GLN A 81 -12.96 -17.88 -4.49
CA GLN A 81 -14.11 -18.78 -4.57
C GLN A 81 -13.93 -19.86 -5.65
N HIS A 82 -13.39 -19.48 -6.81
CA HIS A 82 -13.24 -20.39 -7.95
C HIS A 82 -11.86 -21.08 -8.02
N ASN A 83 -10.99 -20.89 -7.01
CA ASN A 83 -9.61 -21.40 -6.99
C ASN A 83 -8.77 -21.02 -8.23
N TYR A 84 -9.09 -19.89 -8.87
CA TYR A 84 -8.40 -19.37 -10.05
C TYR A 84 -6.96 -18.91 -9.79
N GLN A 85 -6.57 -18.83 -8.52
CA GLN A 85 -5.21 -18.47 -8.08
C GLN A 85 -4.11 -19.34 -8.74
N LYS A 86 -4.39 -20.64 -8.96
CA LYS A 86 -3.44 -21.57 -9.59
C LYS A 86 -3.53 -21.53 -11.12
N SER A 87 -4.75 -21.57 -11.66
CA SER A 87 -4.98 -21.62 -13.11
C SER A 87 -4.58 -20.32 -13.81
N TYR A 88 -4.81 -19.18 -13.16
CA TYR A 88 -4.54 -17.84 -13.67
C TYR A 88 -3.55 -17.10 -12.77
N SER A 89 -2.42 -17.73 -12.48
CA SER A 89 -1.41 -17.21 -11.54
C SER A 89 -0.84 -15.85 -11.96
N ARG A 90 -0.72 -15.58 -13.27
CA ARG A 90 -0.27 -14.28 -13.80
C ARG A 90 -1.27 -13.17 -13.47
N LEU A 91 -2.54 -13.37 -13.83
CA LEU A 91 -3.59 -12.39 -13.58
C LEU A 91 -3.82 -12.18 -12.08
N TYR A 92 -3.79 -13.25 -11.29
CA TYR A 92 -3.86 -13.16 -9.84
C TYR A 92 -2.72 -12.32 -9.25
N ARG A 93 -1.49 -12.49 -9.73
CA ARG A 93 -0.34 -11.69 -9.28
C ARG A 93 -0.50 -10.21 -9.61
N VAL A 94 -1.05 -9.88 -10.78
CA VAL A 94 -1.36 -8.49 -11.14
C VAL A 94 -2.37 -7.90 -10.15
N TYR A 95 -3.46 -8.61 -9.85
CA TYR A 95 -4.45 -8.12 -8.90
C TYR A 95 -3.93 -8.03 -7.46
N VAL A 96 -3.11 -8.98 -7.01
CA VAL A 96 -2.40 -8.88 -5.73
C VAL A 96 -1.49 -7.65 -5.71
N PHE A 97 -0.74 -7.41 -6.79
CA PHE A 97 0.13 -6.24 -6.89
C PHE A 97 -0.68 -4.95 -6.75
N ILE A 98 -1.78 -4.79 -7.48
CA ILE A 98 -2.70 -3.65 -7.37
C ILE A 98 -3.26 -3.51 -5.95
N TYR A 99 -3.60 -4.63 -5.30
CA TYR A 99 -4.15 -4.63 -3.95
C TYR A 99 -3.11 -4.24 -2.89
N THR A 100 -1.85 -4.59 -3.10
CA THR A 100 -0.73 -4.23 -2.21
C THR A 100 -0.21 -2.81 -2.43
N LEU A 101 -0.52 -2.20 -3.58
CA LEU A 101 -0.12 -0.84 -3.85
C LEU A 101 -0.82 0.12 -2.88
N PRO A 102 -0.13 1.16 -2.38
CA PRO A 102 -0.71 2.15 -1.48
C PRO A 102 -1.63 3.12 -2.25
N VAL A 103 -2.65 2.59 -2.94
CA VAL A 103 -3.61 3.36 -3.75
C VAL A 103 -4.58 4.14 -2.85
N THR A 104 -4.74 3.76 -1.58
CA THR A 104 -5.65 4.44 -0.66
C THR A 104 -5.01 5.67 -0.02
N VAL A 105 -5.20 6.83 -0.65
CA VAL A 105 -4.84 8.16 -0.11
C VAL A 105 -5.43 8.37 1.31
N ALA A 106 -6.61 7.78 1.59
CA ALA A 106 -7.33 7.91 2.87
C ALA A 106 -6.57 7.38 4.11
N SER A 107 -5.85 6.25 4.00
CA SER A 107 -5.08 5.71 5.13
C SER A 107 -3.94 6.65 5.54
N ASN A 108 -3.38 7.35 4.55
CA ASN A 108 -2.25 8.24 4.74
C ASN A 108 -2.70 9.64 5.20
N GLU A 109 -3.84 10.16 4.70
CA GLU A 109 -4.47 11.37 5.25
C GLU A 109 -4.80 11.23 6.73
N LYS A 110 -5.26 10.03 7.14
CA LYS A 110 -5.48 9.69 8.55
C LYS A 110 -4.18 9.75 9.35
N ALA A 111 -3.06 9.29 8.80
CA ALA A 111 -1.74 9.39 9.44
C ALA A 111 -1.28 10.86 9.58
N PHE A 112 -1.44 11.67 8.53
CA PHE A 112 -1.13 13.11 8.59
C PHE A 112 -2.02 13.89 9.57
N SER A 113 -3.29 13.50 9.70
CA SER A 113 -4.21 14.08 10.68
C SER A 113 -3.77 13.75 12.11
N ARG A 114 -3.39 12.50 12.39
CA ARG A 114 -2.80 12.08 13.67
C ARG A 114 -1.51 12.85 13.99
N LEU A 115 -0.63 13.00 13.01
CA LEU A 115 0.61 13.75 13.14
C LEU A 115 0.35 15.22 13.49
N LYS A 116 -0.64 15.84 12.84
CA LYS A 116 -1.10 17.20 13.16
C LYS A 116 -1.62 17.30 14.59
N LEU A 117 -2.39 16.31 15.05
CA LEU A 117 -2.88 16.25 16.44
C LEU A 117 -1.74 16.11 17.44
N ILE A 118 -0.79 15.19 17.23
CA ILE A 118 0.38 14.99 18.10
C ILE A 118 1.19 16.29 18.22
N LYS A 119 1.46 16.94 17.09
CA LYS A 119 2.22 18.21 17.05
C LYS A 119 1.47 19.35 17.77
N ASN A 120 0.16 19.45 17.57
CA ASN A 120 -0.66 20.46 18.24
C ASN A 120 -0.76 20.22 19.75
N TYR A 121 -0.95 18.97 20.17
CA TYR A 121 -1.04 18.57 21.57
C TYR A 121 0.28 18.84 22.31
N LEU A 122 1.41 18.46 21.71
CA LEU A 122 2.73 18.66 22.30
C LEU A 122 3.27 20.10 22.13
N ARG A 123 2.60 20.93 21.32
CA ARG A 123 2.86 22.37 21.10
C ARG A 123 4.34 22.70 20.83
N SER A 124 5.04 21.79 20.14
CA SER A 124 6.50 21.73 20.23
C SER A 124 7.24 22.12 18.95
N LYS A 125 8.43 22.70 19.13
CA LYS A 125 9.57 22.61 18.19
C LYS A 125 10.31 21.28 18.40
N ILE A 126 9.61 20.15 18.50
CA ILE A 126 10.27 18.84 18.69
C ILE A 126 11.22 18.60 17.50
N PHE A 127 12.46 18.21 17.79
CA PHE A 127 13.44 17.73 16.81
C PHE A 127 12.87 16.55 16.02
N ASP A 128 13.16 16.50 14.72
CA ASP A 128 12.51 15.60 13.76
C ASP A 128 12.53 14.12 14.22
N GLU A 129 13.62 13.64 14.82
CA GLU A 129 13.76 12.25 15.30
C GLU A 129 12.68 11.86 16.32
N ARG A 130 12.48 12.66 17.38
CA ARG A 130 11.49 12.32 18.42
C ARG A 130 10.06 12.41 17.90
N LEU A 131 9.79 13.23 16.88
CA LEU A 131 8.49 13.24 16.23
C LEU A 131 8.28 11.95 15.41
N MET A 132 9.31 11.49 14.69
CA MET A 132 9.25 10.24 13.93
C MET A 132 8.98 9.04 14.84
N ASP A 133 9.65 8.96 15.99
CA ASP A 133 9.41 7.90 16.99
C ASP A 133 7.95 7.89 17.48
N LEU A 134 7.39 9.07 17.74
CA LEU A 134 5.99 9.19 18.18
C LEU A 134 4.98 8.82 17.07
N ILE A 135 5.28 9.17 15.83
CA ILE A 135 4.46 8.78 14.68
C ILE A 135 4.48 7.26 14.54
N LEU A 136 5.65 6.64 14.64
CA LEU A 136 5.82 5.19 14.58
C LEU A 136 5.02 4.49 15.70
N CYS A 137 5.11 4.96 16.93
CA CYS A 137 4.31 4.42 18.03
C CYS A 137 2.80 4.61 17.80
N SER A 138 2.38 5.66 17.09
CA SER A 138 0.97 5.94 16.80
C SER A 138 0.42 5.18 15.59
N SER A 139 1.27 4.78 14.63
CA SER A 139 0.91 3.93 13.50
C SER A 139 0.80 2.48 13.95
N GLU A 140 1.77 2.02 14.75
CA GLU A 140 1.85 0.66 15.30
C GLU A 140 1.17 0.55 16.67
N LYS A 141 0.06 1.28 16.86
CA LYS A 141 -0.57 1.39 18.18
C LYS A 141 -0.94 0.03 18.77
N ASP A 142 -1.43 -0.89 17.94
CA ASP A 142 -1.82 -2.23 18.38
C ASP A 142 -0.61 -3.03 18.90
N LEU A 143 0.56 -2.88 18.26
CA LEU A 143 1.81 -3.48 18.74
C LEU A 143 2.29 -2.80 20.03
N VAL A 144 2.21 -1.48 20.10
CA VAL A 144 2.60 -0.71 21.30
C VAL A 144 1.72 -1.07 22.50
N ASP A 145 0.42 -1.19 22.29
CA ASP A 145 -0.54 -1.56 23.34
C ASP A 145 -0.33 -3.03 23.78
N SER A 146 0.32 -3.87 22.97
CA SER A 146 0.71 -5.25 23.32
C SER A 146 2.06 -5.36 24.07
N LEU A 147 2.85 -4.28 24.12
CA LEU A 147 4.15 -4.29 24.82
C LEU A 147 3.96 -4.30 26.34
N ASN A 148 4.73 -5.14 27.03
CA ASN A 148 4.83 -5.10 28.48
C ASN A 148 5.72 -3.94 28.92
N LEU A 149 5.11 -2.84 29.35
CA LEU A 149 5.82 -1.65 29.78
C LEU A 149 6.71 -1.90 31.01
N ASP A 150 6.33 -2.81 31.91
CA ASP A 150 7.12 -3.12 33.11
C ASP A 150 8.41 -3.86 32.73
N GLU A 151 8.33 -4.80 31.79
CA GLU A 151 9.48 -5.48 31.22
C GLU A 151 10.39 -4.51 30.44
N LEU A 152 9.79 -3.58 29.69
CA LEU A 152 10.53 -2.55 28.96
C LEU A 152 11.33 -1.65 29.92
N VAL A 153 10.69 -1.17 31.00
CA VAL A 153 11.31 -0.28 31.99
C VAL A 153 12.43 -1.00 32.75
N THR A 154 12.22 -2.26 33.13
CA THR A 154 13.26 -3.06 33.78
C THR A 154 14.45 -3.29 32.85
N THR A 155 14.20 -3.66 31.58
CA THR A 155 15.24 -3.82 30.55
C THR A 155 15.97 -2.52 30.22
N TRP A 156 15.29 -1.38 30.27
CA TRP A 156 15.92 -0.08 30.10
C TRP A 156 16.86 0.26 31.26
N ASN A 157 16.44 -0.07 32.49
CA ASN A 157 17.21 0.15 33.71
C ASN A 157 18.42 -0.77 33.88
N THR A 158 18.47 -1.92 33.20
CA THR A 158 19.66 -2.80 33.20
C THR A 158 20.78 -2.31 32.29
N LYS A 159 20.51 -1.37 31.36
CA LYS A 159 21.56 -0.75 30.55
C LYS A 159 22.36 0.26 31.39
N PRO A 160 23.70 0.28 31.30
CA PRO A 160 24.52 1.22 32.05
C PRO A 160 24.11 2.65 31.68
N ARG A 161 23.72 3.45 32.68
CA ARG A 161 23.38 4.87 32.48
C ARG A 161 24.64 5.58 31.97
N ARG A 162 24.62 6.06 30.74
CA ARG A 162 25.62 7.02 30.26
C ARG A 162 25.39 8.33 31.01
N PHE A 163 26.11 8.53 32.10
CA PHE A 163 26.30 9.86 32.64
C PHE A 163 27.18 10.61 31.63
N LEU A 164 26.58 11.51 30.86
CA LEU A 164 27.34 12.51 30.12
C LEU A 164 27.91 13.46 31.17
N VAL A 165 29.20 13.28 31.48
CA VAL A 165 30.03 14.22 32.24
C VAL A 165 30.54 15.29 31.29
#